data_AF-A0A9D8QYB9-F1
#
_entry.id   AF-A0A9D8QYB9-F1
#
_cell.length_a   1.000
_cell.length_b   1.000
_cell.length_c   1.000
_cell.angle_alpha   90.00
_cell.angle_beta   90.00
_cell.angle_gamma   90.00
#
_symmetry.space_group_name_H-M   'P 1'
#
loop_
_entity.id
_entity.type
_entity.pdbx_description
1 polymer ?
#
loop_
_entity_poly.entity_id
_entity_poly.type
_entity_poly.pdbx_seq_one_letter_code
_entity_poly.pdbx_strand_id
1 'polypeptide(L)' 'FIKDGDILALTTNKKGLDVSHVGFAVWGKDGKLHLLNASSVHKKVVLEPMTLYDYMQKHPVQTGIRVIRLQR' A
#
# COMPACT_ATOMS: atom_id res chain seq x y z
N PHE A 1 -10.57 -10.71 -0.13
CA PHE A 1 -11.51 -9.56 -0.06
C PHE A 1 -10.93 -8.29 -0.70
N ILE A 2 -9.61 -8.08 -0.64
CA ILE A 2 -8.89 -7.04 -1.41
C ILE A 2 -8.96 -7.38 -2.91
N LYS A 3 -9.22 -6.39 -3.76
CA LYS A 3 -9.29 -6.51 -5.21
C LYS A 3 -8.43 -5.45 -5.89
N ASP A 4 -8.09 -5.68 -7.15
CA ASP A 4 -7.41 -4.68 -7.97
C ASP A 4 -8.17 -3.35 -7.96
N GLY A 5 -7.41 -2.26 -7.82
CA GLY A 5 -7.93 -0.91 -7.78
C GLY A 5 -8.48 -0.46 -6.42
N ASP A 6 -8.50 -1.32 -5.39
CA ASP A 6 -8.77 -0.86 -4.02
C ASP A 6 -7.73 0.19 -3.61
N ILE A 7 -8.19 1.23 -2.92
CA ILE A 7 -7.31 2.18 -2.26
C ILE A 7 -6.82 1.54 -0.96
N LEU A 8 -5.51 1.49 -0.81
CA LEU A 8 -4.82 1.00 0.39
C LEU A 8 -4.26 2.20 1.15
N ALA A 9 -4.77 2.42 2.35
CA ALA A 9 -4.23 3.41 3.29
C ALA A 9 -3.39 2.71 4.37
N LEU A 10 -2.09 2.97 4.37
CA LEU A 10 -1.10 2.34 5.25
C LEU A 10 -1.10 3.03 6.62
N THR A 11 -1.70 2.38 7.62
CA THR A 11 -1.83 2.93 8.98
C THR A 11 -0.49 3.00 9.69
N THR A 12 -0.35 3.90 10.66
CA THR A 12 0.93 4.11 11.35
C THR A 12 0.78 4.30 12.85
N ASN A 13 1.87 4.03 13.59
CA ASN A 13 1.99 4.34 15.01
C ASN A 13 2.65 5.70 15.30
N LYS A 14 2.90 6.53 14.28
CA LYS A 14 3.43 7.88 14.48
C LYS A 14 2.43 8.72 15.28
N LYS A 15 2.88 9.32 16.38
CA LYS A 15 2.03 10.13 17.27
C LYS A 15 1.35 11.27 16.49
N GLY A 16 0.02 11.33 16.58
CA GLY A 16 -0.79 12.35 15.90
C GLY A 16 -1.05 12.09 14.42
N LEU A 17 -0.72 10.90 13.89
CA LEU A 17 -0.96 10.52 12.50
C LEU A 17 -1.58 9.12 12.43
N ASP A 18 -2.64 8.98 11.64
CA ASP A 18 -3.37 7.72 11.45
C ASP A 18 -2.87 6.94 10.22
N VAL A 19 -2.60 7.64 9.11
CA VAL A 19 -2.14 7.08 7.83
C VAL A 19 -0.85 7.74 7.38
N SER A 20 0.16 6.93 7.07
CA SER A 20 1.48 7.42 6.64
C SER A 20 1.67 7.47 5.13
N HIS A 21 0.93 6.65 4.39
CA HIS A 21 1.06 6.53 2.94
C HIS A 21 -0.18 5.91 2.31
N VAL A 22 -0.34 6.10 1.00
CA VAL A 22 -1.48 5.58 0.23
C VAL A 22 -1.02 5.03 -1.12
N GLY A 23 -1.78 4.08 -1.67
CA GLY A 23 -1.60 3.59 -3.02
C GLY A 23 -2.77 2.70 -3.45
N PHE A 24 -2.62 2.02 -4.58
CA PHE A 24 -3.63 1.08 -5.08
C PHE A 24 -3.16 -0.36 -4.96
N ALA A 25 -4.10 -1.24 -4.64
CA ALA A 25 -3.93 -2.69 -4.72
C ALA A 25 -3.75 -3.13 -6.17
N VAL A 26 -2.69 -3.90 -6.42
CA VAL A 26 -2.46 -4.59 -7.70
C VAL A 26 -2.06 -6.02 -7.40
N TRP A 27 -2.83 -6.99 -7.86
CA TRP A 27 -2.49 -8.41 -7.83
C TRP A 27 -1.57 -8.72 -9.00
N GLY A 28 -0.36 -9.17 -8.67
CA GLY A 28 0.64 -9.58 -9.65
C GLY A 28 0.27 -10.88 -10.36
N LYS A 29 0.98 -11.19 -11.45
CA LYS A 29 0.86 -12.48 -12.15
C LYS A 29 1.26 -13.68 -11.28
N ASP A 30 2.00 -13.42 -10.21
CA ASP A 30 2.39 -14.39 -9.18
C ASP A 30 1.27 -14.66 -8.15
N GLY A 31 0.12 -14.00 -8.30
CA GLY A 31 -1.00 -14.12 -7.37
C GLY A 31 -0.75 -13.44 -6.03
N LYS A 32 0.21 -12.52 -5.92
CA LYS A 32 0.51 -11.77 -4.69
C LYS A 32 0.07 -10.32 -4.81
N LEU A 33 -0.18 -9.69 -3.65
CA LEU A 33 -0.62 -8.31 -3.58
C LEU A 33 0.60 -7.37 -3.60
N HIS A 34 0.60 -6.42 -4.53
CA HIS A 34 1.57 -5.35 -4.68
C HIS A 34 0.91 -3.98 -4.50
N LEU A 35 1.74 -2.95 -4.41
CA LEU A 35 1.33 -1.57 -4.21
C LEU A 35 1.74 -0.71 -5.41
N LEU A 36 0.77 -0.11 -6.10
CA LEU A 36 1.01 0.98 -7.04
C LEU A 36 0.95 2.31 -6.28
N ASN A 37 2.06 3.04 -6.18
CA ASN A 37 2.14 4.27 -5.39
C ASN A 37 3.03 5.34 -6.03
N ALA A 38 2.90 6.58 -5.55
CA ALA A 38 3.85 7.66 -5.83
C ALA A 38 5.01 7.58 -4.83
N SER A 39 6.14 7.02 -5.26
CA SER A 39 7.27 6.76 -4.38
C SER A 39 8.18 7.97 -4.28
N SER A 40 8.44 8.43 -3.05
CA SER A 40 9.43 9.48 -2.76
C SER A 40 10.86 9.02 -3.03
N VAL A 41 11.13 7.71 -2.89
CA VAL A 41 12.44 7.10 -3.17
C VAL A 41 12.70 7.06 -4.68
N HIS A 42 11.71 6.61 -5.46
CA HIS A 42 11.84 6.50 -6.92
C HIS A 42 11.54 7.81 -7.67
N LYS A 43 10.99 8.82 -6.98
CA LYS A 43 10.59 10.13 -7.54
C LYS A 43 9.60 10.02 -8.71
N LYS A 44 8.80 8.96 -8.74
CA LYS A 44 7.79 8.69 -9.76
C LYS A 44 6.75 7.70 -9.24
N VAL A 45 5.65 7.57 -9.98
CA VAL A 45 4.70 6.48 -9.75
C VAL A 45 5.35 5.17 -10.14
N VAL A 46 5.29 4.19 -9.24
CA VAL A 46 5.85 2.86 -9.43
C VAL A 46 4.88 1.79 -8.95
N LEU A 47 4.87 0.66 -9.64
CA LEU A 47 4.42 -0.60 -9.05
C LEU A 47 5.61 -1.17 -8.29
N GLU A 48 5.48 -1.33 -6.98
CA GLU A 48 6.56 -1.87 -6.15
C GLU A 48 6.93 -3.29 -6.62
N PRO A 49 8.22 -3.59 -6.84
CA PRO A 49 8.65 -4.92 -7.28
C PRO A 49 8.50 -5.97 -6.18
N MET A 50 8.39 -5.54 -4.92
CA MET A 50 8.12 -6.41 -3.77
C MET A 50 6.64 -6.44 -3.44
N THR A 51 6.22 -7.47 -2.71
CA THR A 51 4.83 -7.56 -2.24
C THR A 51 4.51 -6.45 -1.25
N LEU A 52 3.22 -6.13 -1.08
CA LEU A 52 2.75 -5.21 -0.05
C LEU A 52 3.23 -5.64 1.35
N TYR A 53 3.23 -6.95 1.62
CA TYR A 53 3.71 -7.49 2.88
C TYR A 53 5.20 -7.14 3.11
N ASP A 54 6.06 -7.46 2.14
CA ASP A 54 7.50 -7.19 2.23
C ASP A 54 7.80 -5.69 2.29
N TYR A 55 7.04 -4.88 1.54
CA TYR A 55 7.11 -3.43 1.60
C TYR A 55 6.85 -2.92 3.01
N MET A 56 5.78 -3.39 3.67
CA MET A 56 5.42 -2.96 5.01
C MET A 56 6.42 -3.44 6.08
N GLN A 57 6.99 -4.64 5.93
CA GLN A 57 8.03 -5.14 6.84
C GLN A 57 9.28 -4.24 6.84
N LYS A 58 9.56 -3.53 5.75
CA LYS A 58 10.66 -2.55 5.67
C LYS A 58 10.33 -1.20 6.34
N HIS A 59 9.07 -0.98 6.72
CA HIS A 59 8.58 0.25 7.33
C HIS A 59 7.92 -0.06 8.68
N PRO A 60 8.67 -0.34 9.75
CA PRO A 60 8.13 -0.83 11.02
C PRO A 60 7.16 0.14 11.74
N VAL A 61 7.12 1.39 11.30
CA VAL A 61 6.13 2.37 11.77
C VAL A 61 4.74 2.17 11.15
N GLN A 62 4.64 1.36 10.09
CA GLN A 62 3.37 0.96 9.48
C GLN A 62 2.79 -0.22 10.25
N THR A 63 1.52 -0.08 10.67
CA THR A 63 0.87 -1.02 11.58
C THR A 63 -0.19 -1.89 10.91
N GLY A 64 -0.54 -1.59 9.66
CA GLY A 64 -1.64 -2.24 8.98
C GLY A 64 -2.12 -1.46 7.75
N ILE A 65 -3.27 -1.88 7.24
CA ILE A 65 -3.93 -1.26 6.09
C ILE A 65 -5.41 -1.06 6.37
N ARG A 66 -5.95 0.05 5.86
CA ARG A 66 -7.39 0.20 5.60
C ARG A 66 -7.62 0.00 4.10
N VAL A 67 -8.66 -0.77 3.77
CA VAL A 67 -9.02 -1.10 2.39
C VAL A 67 -10.30 -0.35 2.04
N ILE A 68 -10.23 0.51 1.03
CA ILE A 68 -11.34 1.34 0.59
C ILE A 68 -11.64 1.01 -0.87
N ARG A 69 -12.91 0.75 -1.16
CA ARG A 69 -13.37 0.46 -2.53
C ARG A 69 -14.46 1.44 -2.91
N LEU A 70 -14.30 2.11 -4.04
CA LEU A 70 -15.35 2.95 -4.62
C LEU A 70 -16.58 2.09 -4.92
N GLN A 71 -17.73 2.50 -4.39
CA GLN A 71 -19.04 1.94 -4.72
C GLN A 71 -19.72 2.87 -5.73
N ARG A 72 -20.44 2.30 -6.68
CA ARG A 72 -21.31 3.05 -7.59
C ARG A 72 -22.71 3.13 -7.02
#